data_AF-A0A2P2LM79-F1
#
_entry.id   AF-A0A2P2LM79-F1
#
_cell.length_a   1.000
_cell.length_b   1.000
_cell.length_c   1.000
_cell.angle_alpha   90.00
_cell.angle_beta   90.00
_cell.angle_gamma   90.00
#
_symmetry.space_group_name_H-M   'P 1'
#
loop_
_entity.id
_entity.type
_entity.pdbx_description
1 polymer ?
#
loop_
_entity_poly.entity_id
_entity_poly.type
_entity_poly.pdbx_seq_one_letter_code
_entity_poly.pdbx_strand_id
1 'polypeptide(L)'
;MAAKNVGIVALDVYFPLTCVKQEALEAHDGAGRGKYTIGLGQDYMAFCTEVEDVISMSLTVVATLLEKYKIDPKQIGRLEVGSETVIDKSKSIKTFLMQIFEKCGNTDIEGVDSTNACYGGTAALFNCINWVESSSWDGRYGLAVCTDSAVYAEGPARPTGGAAAIAMLIGPDAPIAFESKLRGSHMSHAYDFYKPNLASEYPVMVPSS
;
A
#
# COMPACT_ATOMS: atom_id res chain seq x y z
N MET A 1 -7.15 23.00 -19.79
CA MET A 1 -8.33 22.17 -20.10
C MET A 1 -8.58 21.28 -18.90
N ALA A 2 -9.83 21.04 -18.50
CA ALA A 2 -10.11 20.15 -17.38
C ALA A 2 -9.63 18.73 -17.70
N ALA A 3 -8.96 18.05 -16.76
CA ALA A 3 -8.56 16.66 -16.90
C ALA A 3 -9.81 15.80 -17.15
N LYS A 4 -9.73 14.89 -18.13
CA LYS A 4 -10.83 13.98 -18.47
C LYS A 4 -10.40 12.55 -18.18
N ASN A 5 -11.37 11.70 -17.83
CA ASN A 5 -11.15 10.27 -17.58
C ASN A 5 -9.97 10.03 -16.63
N VAL A 6 -9.93 10.77 -15.52
CA VAL A 6 -8.85 10.65 -14.53
C VAL A 6 -8.93 9.28 -13.86
N GLY A 7 -7.79 8.61 -13.72
CA GLY A 7 -7.71 7.32 -13.06
C GLY A 7 -6.33 6.69 -13.14
N ILE A 8 -6.28 5.36 -13.05
CA ILE A 8 -5.02 4.60 -13.03
C ILE A 8 -4.53 4.39 -14.46
N VAL A 9 -3.38 4.99 -14.76
CA VAL A 9 -2.69 4.94 -16.06
C VAL A 9 -1.74 3.73 -16.14
N ALA A 10 -1.05 3.46 -15.04
CA ALA A 10 -0.11 2.35 -14.91
C ALA A 10 -0.15 1.81 -13.48
N LEU A 11 0.13 0.51 -13.33
CA LEU A 11 0.16 -0.17 -12.05
C LEU A 11 1.30 -1.18 -12.06
N ASP A 12 2.05 -1.24 -10.96
CA ASP A 12 3.04 -2.29 -10.74
C ASP A 12 2.91 -2.83 -9.31
N VAL A 13 3.39 -4.06 -9.10
CA VAL A 13 3.30 -4.76 -7.83
C VAL A 13 4.64 -5.42 -7.48
N TYR A 14 4.98 -5.34 -6.21
CA TYR A 14 6.08 -6.08 -5.60
C TYR A 14 5.57 -6.86 -4.39
N PHE A 15 6.04 -8.08 -4.23
CA PHE A 15 5.92 -8.86 -3.00
C PHE A 15 7.19 -9.67 -2.79
N PRO A 16 7.60 -9.96 -1.54
CA PRO A 16 8.77 -10.78 -1.25
C PRO A 16 8.67 -12.15 -1.91
N LEU A 17 9.79 -12.65 -2.44
CA LEU A 17 9.86 -14.01 -3.00
C LEU A 17 9.86 -15.09 -1.91
N THR A 18 10.19 -14.71 -0.68
CA THR A 18 10.19 -15.61 0.46
C THR A 18 8.75 -15.87 0.91
N CYS A 19 8.35 -17.14 0.91
CA CYS A 19 6.99 -17.53 1.29
C CYS A 19 6.97 -18.89 2.00
N VAL A 20 5.87 -19.14 2.72
CA VAL A 20 5.55 -20.43 3.33
C VAL A 20 4.26 -21.00 2.75
N LYS A 21 4.22 -22.31 2.49
CA LYS A 21 3.00 -23.02 2.10
C LYS A 21 2.07 -23.14 3.30
N GLN A 22 0.80 -22.80 3.12
CA GLN A 22 -0.19 -22.86 4.19
C GLN A 22 -0.43 -24.30 4.65
N GLU A 23 -0.43 -25.30 3.75
CA GLU A 23 -0.50 -26.72 4.13
C GLU A 23 0.67 -27.15 5.03
N ALA A 24 1.88 -26.65 4.76
CA ALA A 24 3.04 -26.94 5.60
C ALA A 24 2.94 -26.22 6.96
N LEU A 25 2.38 -25.00 6.96
CA LEU A 25 2.14 -24.25 8.19
C LEU A 25 1.04 -24.90 9.05
N GLU A 26 0.00 -25.49 8.45
CA GLU A 26 -1.01 -26.29 9.15
C GLU A 26 -0.35 -27.44 9.93
N ALA A 27 0.52 -28.20 9.25
CA ALA A 27 1.23 -29.31 9.85
C ALA A 27 2.18 -28.85 10.98
N HIS A 28 2.86 -27.72 10.80
CA HIS A 28 3.74 -27.13 11.80
C HIS A 28 2.98 -26.67 13.05
N ASP A 29 1.84 -26.00 12.87
CA ASP A 29 1.04 -25.46 13.98
C ASP A 29 0.19 -26.54 14.68
N GLY A 30 0.16 -27.77 14.18
CA GLY A 30 -0.76 -28.81 14.66
C GLY A 30 -2.23 -28.51 14.35
N ALA A 31 -2.49 -27.69 13.33
CA ALA A 31 -3.83 -27.37 12.88
C ALA A 31 -4.48 -28.56 12.15
N GLY A 32 -5.81 -28.63 12.20
CA GLY A 32 -6.54 -29.61 11.38
C GLY A 32 -6.30 -29.37 9.89
N ARG A 33 -6.15 -30.46 9.12
CA ARG A 33 -5.95 -30.39 7.67
C ARG A 33 -7.07 -29.56 7.02
N GLY A 34 -6.68 -28.61 6.18
CA GLY A 34 -7.61 -27.72 5.50
C GLY A 34 -8.00 -26.49 6.32
N LYS A 35 -7.53 -26.32 7.56
CA LYS A 35 -7.90 -25.15 8.38
C LYS A 35 -7.49 -23.84 7.71
N TYR A 36 -6.31 -23.78 7.09
CA TYR A 36 -5.78 -22.59 6.43
C TYR A 36 -6.12 -22.62 4.93
N THR A 37 -5.86 -23.75 4.27
CA THR A 37 -6.08 -23.88 2.81
C THR A 37 -7.55 -23.86 2.40
N ILE A 38 -8.44 -24.42 3.21
CA ILE A 38 -9.89 -24.44 2.94
C ILE A 38 -10.61 -23.41 3.83
N GLY A 39 -10.31 -23.39 5.13
CA GLY A 39 -10.98 -22.52 6.09
C GLY A 39 -10.69 -21.04 5.88
N LEU A 40 -9.45 -20.68 5.55
CA LEU A 40 -9.08 -19.31 5.17
C LEU A 40 -9.03 -19.10 3.65
N GLY A 41 -8.97 -20.19 2.86
CA GLY A 41 -8.78 -20.11 1.41
C GLY A 41 -7.40 -19.61 1.00
N GLN A 42 -6.37 -19.85 1.83
CA GLN A 42 -5.01 -19.36 1.62
C GLN A 42 -4.06 -20.49 1.23
N ASP A 43 -3.28 -20.32 0.16
CA ASP A 43 -2.33 -21.34 -0.32
C ASP A 43 -0.88 -21.06 0.13
N TYR A 44 -0.45 -19.80 0.05
CA TYR A 44 0.90 -19.35 0.38
C TYR A 44 0.83 -18.02 1.13
N MET A 45 1.77 -17.81 2.04
CA MET A 45 1.96 -16.54 2.73
C MET A 45 3.36 -16.01 2.47
N ALA A 46 3.47 -14.90 1.74
CA ALA A 46 4.72 -14.19 1.52
C ALA A 46 5.05 -13.32 2.74
N PHE A 47 6.33 -13.23 3.10
CA PHE A 47 6.77 -12.45 4.25
C PHE A 47 8.13 -11.81 4.00
N CYS A 48 8.35 -10.63 4.61
CA CYS A 48 9.65 -9.98 4.57
C CYS A 48 10.67 -10.75 5.42
N THR A 49 11.86 -10.94 4.87
CA THR A 49 13.04 -11.32 5.65
C THR A 49 13.73 -10.09 6.22
N GLU A 50 14.86 -10.26 6.92
CA GLU A 50 15.63 -9.15 7.50
C GLU A 50 16.15 -8.12 6.48
N VAL A 51 16.12 -8.44 5.18
CA VAL A 51 16.60 -7.54 4.10
C VAL A 51 15.48 -6.80 3.37
N GLU A 52 14.22 -7.01 3.76
CA GLU A 52 13.05 -6.39 3.14
C GLU A 52 12.17 -5.69 4.18
N ASP A 53 11.66 -4.51 3.83
CA ASP A 53 10.69 -3.78 4.64
C ASP A 53 9.76 -2.95 3.72
N VAL A 54 8.79 -2.24 4.31
CA VAL A 54 7.85 -1.43 3.54
C VAL A 54 8.52 -0.30 2.74
N ILE A 55 9.71 0.16 3.16
CA ILE A 55 10.47 1.19 2.44
C ILE A 55 11.14 0.55 1.22
N SER A 56 11.84 -0.57 1.38
CA SER A 56 12.54 -1.25 0.28
C SER A 56 11.56 -1.82 -0.75
N MET A 57 10.42 -2.37 -0.31
CA MET A 57 9.34 -2.78 -1.21
C MET A 57 8.79 -1.58 -2.00
N SER A 58 8.56 -0.45 -1.33
CA SER A 58 8.07 0.78 -1.97
C SER A 58 9.07 1.38 -2.98
N LEU A 59 10.35 1.45 -2.61
CA LEU A 59 11.42 1.89 -3.52
C LEU A 59 11.48 1.00 -4.76
N THR A 60 11.34 -0.31 -4.57
CA THR A 60 11.38 -1.30 -5.64
C THR A 60 10.19 -1.15 -6.59
N VAL A 61 8.97 -1.10 -6.07
CA VAL A 61 7.76 -1.01 -6.92
C VAL A 61 7.68 0.34 -7.65
N VAL A 62 8.11 1.44 -7.03
CA VAL A 62 8.16 2.74 -7.71
C VAL A 62 9.23 2.74 -8.81
N ALA A 63 10.44 2.26 -8.52
CA ALA A 63 11.50 2.23 -9.53
C ALA A 63 11.11 1.37 -10.73
N THR A 64 10.54 0.19 -10.48
CA THR A 64 10.12 -0.74 -11.53
C THR A 64 8.93 -0.22 -12.34
N LEU A 65 7.97 0.46 -11.72
CA LEU A 65 6.89 1.14 -12.44
C LEU A 65 7.45 2.21 -13.39
N LEU A 66 8.30 3.10 -12.89
CA LEU A 66 8.87 4.19 -13.69
C LEU A 66 9.68 3.63 -14.88
N GLU A 67 10.46 2.57 -14.65
CA GLU A 67 11.24 1.90 -15.69
C GLU A 67 10.35 1.20 -16.74
N LYS A 68 9.45 0.30 -16.32
CA LYS A 68 8.62 -0.51 -17.22
C LYS A 68 7.73 0.35 -18.11
N TYR A 69 7.16 1.42 -17.54
CA TYR A 69 6.27 2.34 -18.25
C TYR A 69 7.00 3.55 -18.86
N LYS A 70 8.33 3.61 -18.73
CA LYS A 70 9.19 4.67 -19.28
C LYS A 70 8.75 6.08 -18.87
N ILE A 71 8.40 6.24 -17.59
CA ILE A 71 7.95 7.50 -17.02
C ILE A 71 9.17 8.29 -16.55
N ASP A 72 9.36 9.51 -17.07
CA ASP A 72 10.37 10.43 -16.54
C ASP A 72 10.00 10.81 -15.09
N PRO A 73 10.86 10.55 -14.09
CA PRO A 73 10.56 10.90 -12.70
C PRO A 73 10.27 12.39 -12.47
N LYS A 74 10.69 13.28 -13.39
CA LYS A 74 10.34 14.71 -13.36
C LYS A 74 8.86 14.99 -13.66
N GLN A 75 8.15 14.01 -14.22
CA GLN A 75 6.72 14.09 -14.52
C GLN A 75 5.84 13.66 -13.33
N ILE A 76 6.40 13.45 -12.14
CA ILE A 76 5.62 13.22 -10.91
C ILE A 76 5.48 14.56 -10.17
N GLY A 77 4.23 14.98 -9.91
CA GLY A 77 3.90 16.21 -9.19
C GLY A 77 3.25 15.97 -7.82
N ARG A 78 2.70 14.77 -7.60
CA ARG A 78 2.21 14.34 -6.30
C ARG A 78 2.61 12.90 -6.03
N LEU A 79 3.10 12.63 -4.82
CA LEU A 79 3.43 11.30 -4.33
C LEU A 79 2.84 11.13 -2.93
N GLU A 80 1.98 10.12 -2.77
CA GLU A 80 1.30 9.83 -1.52
C GLU A 80 1.37 8.33 -1.19
N VAL A 81 1.57 8.00 0.08
CA VAL A 81 1.72 6.61 0.54
C VAL A 81 0.57 6.24 1.47
N GLY A 82 -0.05 5.09 1.24
CA GLY A 82 -0.97 4.46 2.16
C GLY A 82 -0.29 3.28 2.86
N SER A 83 -0.26 3.31 4.19
CA SER A 83 0.33 2.25 5.01
C SER A 83 -0.25 2.27 6.43
N GLU A 84 -0.32 1.10 7.06
CA GLU A 84 -0.52 0.93 8.50
C GLU A 84 0.73 0.36 9.21
N THR A 85 1.84 0.20 8.49
CA THR A 85 3.15 -0.22 8.99
C THR A 85 3.99 1.01 9.31
N VAL A 86 4.04 1.38 10.59
CA VAL A 86 4.71 2.60 11.06
C VAL A 86 6.18 2.30 11.38
N ILE A 87 7.10 2.85 10.57
CA ILE A 87 8.55 2.78 10.81
C ILE A 87 9.03 3.93 11.69
N ASP A 88 8.47 5.13 11.49
CA ASP A 88 8.75 6.32 12.30
C ASP A 88 7.44 7.06 12.59
N LYS A 89 7.34 7.66 13.79
CA LYS A 89 6.11 8.33 14.26
C LYS A 89 5.92 9.74 13.70
N SER A 90 6.88 10.24 12.92
CA SER A 90 6.90 11.59 12.36
C SER A 90 7.37 11.59 10.91
N LYS A 91 8.46 10.87 10.61
CA LYS A 91 9.03 10.78 9.26
C LYS A 91 8.22 9.80 8.41
N SER A 92 7.52 10.34 7.42
CA SER A 92 6.71 9.57 6.49
C SER A 92 7.52 8.67 5.55
N ILE A 93 6.96 7.54 5.14
CA ILE A 93 7.48 6.66 4.08
C ILE A 93 7.67 7.46 2.79
N LYS A 94 6.73 8.37 2.47
CA LYS A 94 6.86 9.29 1.32
C LYS A 94 8.22 9.98 1.27
N THR A 95 8.76 10.42 2.42
CA THR A 95 10.06 11.12 2.45
C THR A 95 11.25 10.20 2.19
N PHE A 96 11.14 8.89 2.44
CA PHE A 96 12.16 7.93 2.01
C PHE A 96 12.15 7.76 0.49
N LEU A 97 10.97 7.77 -0.14
CA LEU A 97 10.82 7.63 -1.60
C LEU A 97 11.36 8.84 -2.38
N MET A 98 11.47 10.01 -1.76
CA MET A 98 12.05 11.20 -2.39
C MET A 98 13.49 10.97 -2.88
N GLN A 99 14.23 10.01 -2.32
CA GLN A 99 15.57 9.61 -2.79
C GLN A 99 15.60 9.19 -4.28
N ILE A 100 14.48 8.73 -4.85
CA ILE A 100 14.37 8.43 -6.28
C ILE A 100 14.39 9.73 -7.11
N PHE A 101 13.67 10.74 -6.64
CA PHE A 101 13.40 11.99 -7.36
C PHE A 101 14.48 13.06 -7.15
N GLU A 102 15.15 13.04 -6.00
CA GLU A 102 16.30 13.91 -5.71
C GLU A 102 17.42 13.71 -6.74
N LYS A 103 17.63 12.48 -7.23
CA LYS A 103 18.64 12.15 -8.25
C LYS A 103 18.42 12.87 -9.58
N CYS A 104 17.18 13.22 -9.90
CA CYS A 104 16.85 13.98 -11.12
C CYS A 104 16.50 15.46 -10.84
N GLY A 105 16.63 15.91 -9.58
CA GLY A 105 16.33 17.28 -9.17
C GLY A 105 14.85 17.61 -9.06
N ASN A 106 13.96 16.61 -9.00
CA ASN A 106 12.52 16.84 -8.81
C ASN A 106 12.17 16.79 -7.32
N THR A 107 12.17 17.95 -6.65
CA THR A 107 11.86 18.05 -5.21
C THR A 107 10.51 18.70 -4.91
N ASP A 108 9.88 19.31 -5.92
CA ASP A 108 8.56 19.92 -5.82
C ASP A 108 7.48 18.88 -6.10
N ILE A 109 7.19 18.05 -5.09
CA ILE A 109 6.24 16.92 -5.17
C ILE A 109 5.34 16.92 -3.92
N GLU A 110 4.05 17.21 -4.10
CA GLU A 110 3.04 17.20 -3.04
C GLU A 110 2.82 15.79 -2.42
N GLY A 111 2.08 15.73 -1.31
CA GLY A 111 1.63 14.49 -0.67
C GLY A 111 2.51 14.04 0.51
N VAL A 112 1.96 13.15 1.34
CA VAL A 112 2.58 12.58 2.55
C VAL A 112 2.08 11.14 2.75
N ASP A 113 2.06 10.62 3.98
CA ASP A 113 1.43 9.33 4.28
C ASP A 113 -0.04 9.54 4.72
N SER A 114 -0.90 8.60 4.34
CA SER A 114 -2.32 8.51 4.69
C SER A 114 -2.58 7.19 5.42
N THR A 115 -3.16 7.24 6.62
CA THR A 115 -3.28 6.05 7.49
C THR A 115 -4.69 5.91 8.07
N ASN A 116 -5.30 4.75 7.86
CA ASN A 116 -6.40 4.22 8.67
C ASN A 116 -6.50 2.70 8.40
N ALA A 117 -5.72 1.89 9.11
CA ALA A 117 -5.58 0.46 8.83
C ALA A 117 -5.35 0.19 7.32
N CYS A 118 -5.94 -0.88 6.78
CA CYS A 118 -5.88 -1.23 5.35
C CYS A 118 -6.49 -0.17 4.39
N TYR A 119 -7.17 0.89 4.88
CA TYR A 119 -7.81 1.91 4.04
C TYR A 119 -6.83 2.97 3.51
N GLY A 120 -5.63 3.11 4.11
CA GLY A 120 -4.68 4.18 3.78
C GLY A 120 -4.36 4.31 2.29
N GLY A 121 -4.22 3.17 1.60
CA GLY A 121 -3.97 3.13 0.15
C GLY A 121 -5.11 3.71 -0.69
N THR A 122 -6.35 3.42 -0.31
CA THR A 122 -7.53 3.98 -0.98
C THR A 122 -7.64 5.50 -0.74
N ALA A 123 -7.33 5.96 0.47
CA ALA A 123 -7.29 7.39 0.77
C ALA A 123 -6.24 8.13 -0.08
N ALA A 124 -5.02 7.59 -0.18
CA ALA A 124 -3.96 8.14 -1.02
C ALA A 124 -4.36 8.19 -2.51
N LEU A 125 -4.98 7.11 -3.01
CA LEU A 125 -5.51 7.04 -4.37
C LEU A 125 -6.55 8.14 -4.65
N PHE A 126 -7.54 8.31 -3.76
CA PHE A 126 -8.54 9.36 -3.89
C PHE A 126 -7.93 10.77 -3.81
N ASN A 127 -6.96 10.98 -2.93
CA ASN A 127 -6.26 12.26 -2.84
C ASN A 127 -5.50 12.59 -4.14
N CYS A 128 -4.84 11.61 -4.76
CA CYS A 128 -4.20 11.78 -6.07
C CYS A 128 -5.21 12.10 -7.18
N ILE A 129 -6.34 11.39 -7.25
CA ILE A 129 -7.40 11.65 -8.23
C ILE A 129 -7.96 13.07 -8.06
N ASN A 130 -8.33 13.44 -6.83
CA ASN A 130 -8.85 14.78 -6.53
C ASN A 130 -7.83 15.86 -6.87
N TRP A 131 -6.53 15.62 -6.62
CA TRP A 131 -5.47 16.56 -6.97
C TRP A 131 -5.36 16.78 -8.48
N VAL A 132 -5.40 15.70 -9.29
CA VAL A 132 -5.39 15.81 -10.77
C VAL A 132 -6.62 16.57 -11.30
N GLU A 133 -7.78 16.43 -10.64
CA GLU A 133 -9.00 17.16 -10.99
C GLU A 133 -9.06 18.61 -10.46
N SER A 134 -8.13 18.99 -9.58
CA SER A 134 -8.16 20.27 -8.89
C SER A 134 -7.61 21.44 -9.73
N SER A 135 -7.87 22.67 -9.29
CA SER A 135 -7.24 23.87 -9.85
C SER A 135 -5.75 23.98 -9.55
N SER A 136 -5.22 23.20 -8.60
CA SER A 136 -3.80 23.18 -8.25
C SER A 136 -3.00 22.18 -9.08
N TRP A 137 -3.65 21.40 -9.95
CA TRP A 137 -2.97 20.46 -10.82
C TRP A 137 -2.02 21.20 -11.78
N ASP A 138 -0.78 20.73 -11.83
CA ASP A 138 0.30 21.33 -12.60
C ASP A 138 0.59 20.61 -13.93
N GLY A 139 -0.25 19.63 -14.29
CA GLY A 139 -0.10 18.82 -15.50
C GLY A 139 0.72 17.54 -15.33
N ARG A 140 1.36 17.33 -14.17
CA ARG A 140 2.16 16.13 -13.87
C ARG A 140 1.30 14.98 -13.34
N TYR A 141 1.85 13.77 -13.30
CA TYR A 141 1.18 12.60 -12.74
C TYR A 141 1.13 12.64 -11.21
N GLY A 142 0.06 12.07 -10.67
CA GLY A 142 0.02 11.60 -9.28
C GLY A 142 0.61 10.19 -9.18
N LEU A 143 1.19 9.85 -8.05
CA LEU A 143 1.71 8.52 -7.74
C LEU A 143 1.22 8.10 -6.36
N ALA A 144 0.34 7.11 -6.31
CA ALA A 144 -0.15 6.52 -5.06
C ALA A 144 0.57 5.20 -4.81
N VAL A 145 1.15 5.04 -3.62
CA VAL A 145 1.84 3.81 -3.22
C VAL A 145 1.11 3.19 -2.03
N CYS A 146 0.74 1.92 -2.12
CA CYS A 146 0.20 1.14 -1.00
C CYS A 146 1.29 0.17 -0.57
N THR A 147 1.67 0.15 0.71
CA THR A 147 2.73 -0.75 1.19
C THR A 147 2.44 -1.20 2.61
N ASP A 148 2.53 -2.49 2.87
CA ASP A 148 2.39 -3.02 4.22
C ASP A 148 3.13 -4.36 4.39
N SER A 149 3.54 -4.62 5.63
CA SER A 149 4.01 -5.93 6.09
C SER A 149 3.20 -6.31 7.33
N ALA A 150 2.26 -7.23 7.14
CA ALA A 150 1.36 -7.71 8.19
C ALA A 150 2.03 -8.86 8.94
N VAL A 151 2.56 -8.55 10.12
CA VAL A 151 3.19 -9.51 11.05
C VAL A 151 2.29 -9.68 12.27
N TYR A 152 2.04 -10.93 12.65
CA TYR A 152 1.20 -11.29 13.79
C TYR A 152 1.96 -12.16 14.79
N ALA A 153 1.60 -12.02 16.06
CA ALA A 153 2.14 -12.83 17.14
C ALA A 153 1.81 -14.31 16.93
N GLU A 154 2.46 -15.18 17.71
CA GLU A 154 2.03 -16.58 17.80
C GLU A 154 0.53 -16.67 18.14
N GLY A 155 -0.18 -17.52 17.40
CA GLY A 155 -1.61 -17.68 17.58
C GLY A 155 -2.37 -17.74 16.26
N PRO A 156 -3.71 -17.68 16.32
CA PRO A 156 -4.59 -18.01 15.19
C PRO A 156 -4.55 -16.98 14.04
N ALA A 157 -4.02 -15.78 14.26
CA ALA A 157 -3.88 -14.74 13.24
C ALA A 157 -2.57 -14.83 12.45
N ARG A 158 -1.56 -15.57 12.94
CA ARG A 158 -0.28 -15.74 12.24
C ARG A 158 -0.42 -16.20 10.77
N PRO A 159 -1.32 -17.14 10.43
CA PRO A 159 -1.51 -17.58 9.05
C PRO A 159 -2.17 -16.56 8.12
N THR A 160 -2.62 -15.39 8.62
CA THR A 160 -3.27 -14.33 7.82
C THR A 160 -2.34 -13.15 7.55
N GLY A 161 -1.04 -13.30 7.78
CA GLY A 161 -0.03 -12.31 7.43
C GLY A 161 0.18 -12.17 5.92
N GLY A 162 1.09 -11.29 5.54
CA GLY A 162 1.42 -11.01 4.15
C GLY A 162 2.25 -9.75 4.03
N ALA A 163 2.99 -9.60 2.93
CA ALA A 163 3.74 -8.38 2.64
C ALA A 163 3.71 -8.08 1.14
N ALA A 164 3.43 -6.82 0.80
CA ALA A 164 3.46 -6.34 -0.58
C ALA A 164 3.53 -4.81 -0.65
N ALA A 165 3.94 -4.31 -1.81
CA ALA A 165 3.75 -2.92 -2.21
C ALA A 165 3.18 -2.82 -3.62
N ILE A 166 2.31 -1.84 -3.85
CA ILE A 166 1.69 -1.53 -5.14
C ILE A 166 1.93 -0.05 -5.42
N ALA A 167 2.37 0.28 -6.63
CA ALA A 167 2.42 1.66 -7.11
C ALA A 167 1.38 1.86 -8.23
N MET A 168 0.65 2.97 -8.16
CA MET A 168 -0.37 3.36 -9.13
C MET A 168 -0.08 4.76 -9.66
N LEU A 169 0.13 4.88 -10.97
CA LEU A 169 0.29 6.16 -11.65
C LEU A 169 -1.09 6.73 -11.99
N ILE A 170 -1.36 7.96 -11.58
CA ILE A 170 -2.65 8.63 -11.70
C ILE A 170 -2.56 9.79 -12.68
N GLY A 171 -3.46 9.85 -13.64
CA GLY A 171 -3.48 10.89 -14.67
C GLY A 171 -4.77 10.90 -15.50
N PRO A 172 -4.90 11.86 -16.43
CA PRO A 172 -6.01 11.91 -17.37
C PRO A 172 -5.94 10.80 -18.42
N ASP A 173 -7.04 10.59 -19.15
CA ASP A 173 -7.17 9.63 -20.25
C ASP A 173 -6.74 8.21 -19.86
N ALA A 174 -7.04 7.84 -18.61
CA ALA A 174 -6.64 6.57 -18.04
C ALA A 174 -7.46 5.39 -18.62
N PRO A 175 -6.82 4.22 -18.86
CA PRO A 175 -7.53 3.00 -19.23
C PRO A 175 -8.44 2.49 -18.10
N ILE A 176 -8.14 2.85 -16.84
CA ILE A 176 -8.97 2.58 -15.68
C ILE A 176 -9.43 3.92 -15.11
N ALA A 177 -10.45 4.52 -15.75
CA ALA A 177 -11.02 5.80 -15.33
C ALA A 177 -11.98 5.63 -14.14
N PHE A 178 -11.99 6.62 -13.24
CA PHE A 178 -12.88 6.62 -12.07
C PHE A 178 -14.25 7.20 -12.41
N GLU A 179 -15.31 6.51 -11.98
CA GLU A 179 -16.67 7.04 -12.00
C GLU A 179 -16.89 7.91 -10.75
N SER A 180 -16.52 9.18 -10.82
CA SER A 180 -16.39 10.09 -9.66
C SER A 180 -17.62 10.19 -8.74
N LYS A 181 -18.83 9.95 -9.27
CA LYS A 181 -20.09 9.99 -8.51
C LYS A 181 -20.56 8.62 -8.00
N LEU A 182 -20.00 7.51 -8.49
CA LEU A 182 -20.38 6.15 -8.08
C LEU A 182 -19.49 5.69 -6.92
N ARG A 183 -19.72 6.29 -5.74
CA ARG A 183 -19.03 5.92 -4.50
C ARG A 183 -19.95 5.98 -3.29
N GLY A 184 -19.72 5.08 -2.34
CA GLY A 184 -20.32 5.11 -1.01
C GLY A 184 -19.24 4.87 0.04
N SER A 185 -19.27 5.64 1.14
CA SER A 185 -18.31 5.53 2.24
C SER A 185 -19.05 5.32 3.55
N HIS A 186 -18.52 4.46 4.40
CA HIS A 186 -18.96 4.27 5.77
C HIS A 186 -17.74 4.37 6.69
N MET A 187 -17.82 5.23 7.70
CA MET A 187 -16.79 5.38 8.72
C MET A 187 -17.49 5.41 10.07
N SER A 188 -16.99 4.62 11.01
CA SER A 188 -17.53 4.53 12.36
C SER A 188 -16.38 4.40 13.36
N HIS A 189 -16.63 4.82 14.59
CA HIS A 189 -15.70 4.57 15.67
C HIS A 189 -15.88 3.12 16.15
N ALA A 190 -14.84 2.31 16.01
CA ALA A 190 -14.81 0.91 16.43
C ALA A 190 -13.45 0.53 17.04
N TYR A 191 -13.46 -0.51 17.88
CA TYR A 191 -12.28 -1.16 18.46
C TYR A 191 -12.25 -2.64 18.08
N ASP A 192 -12.44 -2.92 16.79
CA ASP A 192 -12.41 -4.25 16.18
C ASP A 192 -10.97 -4.72 15.92
N PHE A 193 -10.14 -3.84 15.34
CA PHE A 193 -8.72 -4.07 15.07
C PHE A 193 -7.92 -2.78 15.22
N TYR A 194 -6.94 -2.77 16.13
CA TYR A 194 -6.12 -1.57 16.37
C TYR A 194 -4.74 -1.91 16.96
N LYS A 195 -3.75 -1.02 16.78
CA LYS A 195 -2.36 -1.21 17.25
C LYS A 195 -2.01 -0.18 18.35
N PRO A 196 -2.49 -0.36 19.61
CA PRO A 196 -2.30 0.63 20.67
C PRO A 196 -0.90 0.57 21.31
N ASN A 197 -0.19 -0.56 21.19
CA ASN A 197 1.12 -0.77 21.78
C ASN A 197 2.22 -0.33 20.81
N LEU A 198 2.79 0.85 21.03
CA LEU A 198 3.82 1.44 20.15
C LEU A 198 5.14 0.67 20.11
N ALA A 199 5.38 -0.25 21.04
CA ALA A 199 6.61 -1.08 21.07
C ALA A 199 6.43 -2.45 20.39
N SER A 200 5.24 -2.74 19.86
CA SER A 200 4.88 -4.03 19.27
C SER A 200 4.29 -3.84 17.89
N GLU A 201 4.67 -4.68 16.94
CA GLU A 201 4.07 -4.71 15.59
C GLU A 201 2.67 -5.36 15.60
N TYR A 202 2.38 -6.16 16.64
CA TYR A 202 1.17 -6.95 16.72
C TYR A 202 -0.06 -6.13 17.10
N PRO A 203 -1.21 -6.35 16.43
CA PRO A 203 -2.47 -5.69 16.73
C PRO A 203 -3.21 -6.32 17.91
N VAL A 204 -4.13 -5.56 18.48
CA VAL A 204 -5.21 -6.04 19.34
C VAL A 204 -6.43 -6.31 18.47
N MET A 205 -7.02 -7.49 18.63
CA MET A 205 -8.23 -7.93 17.92
C MET A 205 -9.31 -8.26 18.94
N VAL A 206 -10.48 -7.63 18.80
CA VAL A 206 -11.66 -7.93 19.64
C VAL A 206 -12.65 -8.72 18.79
N PRO A 207 -12.98 -9.97 19.14
CA PRO A 207 -13.99 -10.73 18.41
C PRO A 207 -15.32 -9.96 18.40
N SER A 208 -15.97 -9.86 17.24
CA SER A 208 -17.34 -9.39 17.16
C SER A 208 -18.23 -10.33 17.98
N SER A 209 -18.88 -9.78 19.02
CA SER A 209 -19.90 -10.48 19.83
C SER A 209 -21.10 -10.90 18.99
#